data_AF-A0A2E5C0A4-F1
#
_entry.id   AF-A0A2E5C0A4-F1
#
_cell.length_a   1.000
_cell.length_b   1.000
_cell.length_c   1.000
_cell.angle_alpha   90.00
_cell.angle_beta   90.00
_cell.angle_gamma   90.00
#
_symmetry.space_group_name_H-M   'P 1'
#
loop_
_entity.id
_entity.type
_entity.pdbx_description
1 polymer ?
#
loop_
_entity_poly.entity_id
_entity_poly.type
_entity_poly.pdbx_seq_one_letter_code
_entity_poly.pdbx_strand_id
1 'polypeptide(L)'
;MNRESLEKALTSSLTLMLGLAILDLLLYIWVGTAAVTILAHAISLWVVLRHRLIFDLIKLLETSALLADLYLITKYGFAVFSPIATLFSIIHIGLNKKYHLSKLQKDLEKVFASKSNENDDD
;
A
#
# COMPACT_ATOMS: atom_id res chain seq x y z
N MET A 1 -17.59 9.14 8.86
CA MET A 1 -17.57 8.66 7.46
C MET A 1 -18.57 7.51 7.32
N ASN A 2 -19.39 7.46 6.25
CA ASN A 2 -20.39 6.40 6.08
C ASN A 2 -19.74 5.09 5.60
N ARG A 3 -20.25 3.94 6.06
CA ARG A 3 -19.72 2.60 5.78
C ARG A 3 -19.73 2.27 4.28
N GLU A 4 -20.77 2.68 3.57
CA GLU A 4 -20.88 2.50 2.11
C GLU A 4 -19.80 3.27 1.34
N SER A 5 -19.49 4.51 1.77
CA SER A 5 -18.43 5.32 1.18
C SER A 5 -17.05 4.69 1.42
N LEU A 6 -16.84 4.13 2.61
CA LEU A 6 -15.62 3.39 2.96
C LEU A 6 -15.44 2.15 2.08
N GLU A 7 -16.53 1.41 1.83
CA GLU A 7 -16.50 0.24 0.95
C GLU A 7 -16.21 0.59 -0.49
N LYS A 8 -16.84 1.65 -1.01
CA LYS A 8 -16.56 2.17 -2.35
C LYS A 8 -15.11 2.65 -2.46
N ALA A 9 -14.60 3.36 -1.46
CA ALA A 9 -13.22 3.82 -1.43
C ALA A 9 -12.22 2.66 -1.38
N LEU A 10 -12.44 1.66 -0.51
CA LEU A 10 -11.62 0.46 -0.44
C LEU A 10 -11.62 -0.28 -1.77
N THR A 11 -12.80 -0.50 -2.36
CA THR A 11 -12.93 -1.22 -3.64
C THR A 11 -12.27 -0.46 -4.78
N SER A 12 -12.48 0.85 -4.87
CA SER A 12 -11.85 1.70 -5.89
C SER A 12 -10.33 1.74 -5.73
N SER A 13 -9.82 1.86 -4.50
CA SER A 13 -8.39 1.81 -4.20
C SER A 13 -7.78 0.45 -4.56
N LEU A 14 -8.48 -0.64 -4.29
CA LEU A 14 -8.03 -1.99 -4.63
C LEU A 14 -7.94 -2.21 -6.14
N THR A 15 -8.96 -1.76 -6.89
CA THR A 15 -8.97 -1.80 -8.36
C THR A 15 -7.86 -0.94 -8.95
N LEU A 16 -7.60 0.23 -8.37
CA LEU A 16 -6.53 1.11 -8.82
C LEU A 16 -5.15 0.48 -8.55
N MET A 17 -4.92 -0.06 -7.34
CA MET A 17 -3.69 -0.81 -7.04
C MET A 17 -3.51 -2.03 -7.93
N LEU A 18 -4.60 -2.74 -8.27
CA LEU A 18 -4.54 -3.86 -9.20
C LEU A 18 -4.06 -3.41 -10.58
N GLY A 19 -4.66 -2.34 -11.12
CA GLY A 19 -4.25 -1.77 -12.41
C GLY A 19 -2.79 -1.32 -12.41
N LEU A 20 -2.34 -0.65 -11.34
CA LEU A 20 -0.95 -0.20 -11.20
C LEU A 20 0.03 -1.36 -11.07
N ALA A 21 -0.31 -2.41 -10.31
CA ALA A 21 0.56 -3.58 -10.16
C ALA A 21 0.69 -4.37 -11.48
N ILE A 22 -0.41 -4.51 -12.23
CA ILE A 22 -0.38 -5.12 -13.57
C ILE A 22 0.45 -4.26 -14.53
N LEU A 23 0.27 -2.94 -14.50
CA LEU A 23 1.06 -2.02 -15.32
C LEU A 23 2.55 -2.12 -14.99
N ASP A 24 2.91 -2.20 -13.71
CA ASP A 24 4.31 -2.37 -13.29
C ASP A 24 4.89 -3.71 -13.73
N LEU A 25 4.11 -4.81 -13.73
CA LEU A 25 4.56 -6.07 -14.33
C LEU A 25 4.78 -5.95 -15.84
N LEU A 26 3.89 -5.25 -16.54
CA LEU A 26 4.03 -5.00 -17.98
C LEU A 26 5.27 -4.15 -18.28
N LEU A 27 5.51 -3.11 -17.48
CA LEU A 27 6.71 -2.27 -17.56
C LEU A 27 7.97 -3.05 -17.20
N TYR A 28 7.91 -3.97 -16.24
CA TYR A 28 9.02 -4.88 -15.94
C TYR A 28 9.37 -5.75 -17.15
N ILE A 29 8.38 -6.30 -17.84
CA ILE A 29 8.61 -7.11 -19.05
C ILE A 29 9.22 -6.27 -20.19
N TRP A 30 8.79 -5.01 -20.33
CA TRP A 30 9.19 -4.14 -21.45
C TRP A 30 10.48 -3.35 -21.21
N VAL A 31 10.68 -2.83 -20.00
CA VAL A 31 11.70 -1.83 -19.65
C VAL A 31 12.52 -2.27 -18.43
N GLY A 32 12.22 -3.43 -17.82
CA GLY A 32 12.98 -3.99 -16.71
C GLY A 32 12.74 -3.32 -15.35
N THR A 33 11.71 -2.47 -15.22
CA THR A 33 11.49 -1.69 -13.99
C THR A 33 10.03 -1.68 -13.55
N ALA A 34 9.81 -1.73 -12.23
CA ALA A 34 8.51 -1.63 -11.57
C ALA A 34 8.52 -0.45 -10.57
N ALA A 35 8.59 0.77 -11.09
CA ALA A 35 8.85 1.95 -10.24
C ALA A 35 7.63 2.38 -9.42
N VAL A 36 6.41 2.13 -9.90
CA VAL A 36 5.20 2.73 -9.33
C VAL A 36 4.80 2.06 -8.01
N THR A 37 4.84 0.73 -7.96
CA THR A 37 4.51 -0.06 -6.76
C THR A 37 5.59 0.06 -5.69
N ILE A 38 6.86 0.18 -6.07
CA ILE A 38 7.95 0.50 -5.13
C ILE A 38 7.70 1.84 -4.45
N LEU A 39 7.40 2.88 -5.24
CA LEU A 39 7.10 4.21 -4.70
C LEU A 39 5.87 4.17 -3.80
N ALA A 40 4.83 3.44 -4.22
CA ALA A 40 3.61 3.25 -3.42
C ALA A 40 3.93 2.58 -2.07
N HIS A 41 4.70 1.49 -2.05
CA HIS A 41 5.11 0.81 -0.82
C HIS A 41 5.96 1.71 0.08
N ALA A 42 6.90 2.48 -0.50
CA ALA A 42 7.72 3.43 0.26
C ALA A 42 6.88 4.53 0.93
N ILE A 43 5.97 5.15 0.18
CA ILE A 43 5.03 6.16 0.73
C ILE A 43 4.14 5.51 1.80
N SER A 44 3.65 4.30 1.54
CA SER A 44 2.79 3.61 2.48
C SER A 44 3.51 3.25 3.79
N LEU A 45 4.77 2.84 3.73
CA LEU A 45 5.61 2.60 4.89
C LEU A 45 5.88 3.89 5.65
N TRP A 46 6.18 4.98 4.94
CA TRP A 46 6.37 6.31 5.54
C TRP A 46 5.14 6.77 6.33
N VAL A 47 3.95 6.63 5.76
CA VAL A 47 2.68 6.99 6.42
C VAL A 47 2.46 6.14 7.67
N VAL A 48 2.74 4.83 7.61
CA VAL A 48 2.64 3.91 8.76
C VAL A 48 3.57 4.33 9.89
N LEU A 49 4.82 4.68 9.58
CA LEU A 49 5.80 5.12 10.57
C LEU A 49 5.42 6.48 11.17
N ARG A 50 5.06 7.46 10.33
CA ARG A 50 4.70 8.81 10.78
C ARG A 50 3.49 8.81 11.71
N HIS A 51 2.44 8.06 11.38
CA HIS A 51 1.18 8.04 12.14
C HIS A 51 1.08 6.86 13.12
N ARG A 52 2.15 6.06 13.27
CA ARG A 52 2.18 4.83 14.08
C ARG A 52 0.97 3.93 13.81
N LEU A 53 0.64 3.71 12.54
CA LEU A 53 -0.52 2.90 12.14
C LEU A 53 -0.28 1.43 12.47
N ILE A 54 -1.35 0.63 12.44
CA ILE A 54 -1.27 -0.80 12.80
C ILE A 54 -0.40 -1.55 11.78
N PHE A 55 0.77 -2.02 12.23
CA PHE A 55 1.66 -2.84 11.45
C PHE A 55 1.09 -4.27 11.38
N ASP A 56 0.65 -4.65 10.20
CA ASP A 56 -0.11 -5.88 9.93
C ASP A 56 0.69 -6.80 8.98
N LEU A 57 0.23 -8.03 8.78
CA LEU A 57 0.89 -9.01 7.92
C LEU A 57 1.07 -8.50 6.49
N ILE A 58 0.07 -7.77 5.95
CA ILE A 58 0.17 -7.10 4.65
C ILE A 58 1.31 -6.08 4.64
N LYS A 59 1.46 -5.29 5.70
CA LYS A 59 2.54 -4.30 5.80
C LYS A 59 3.91 -4.96 5.94
N LEU A 60 3.98 -6.06 6.66
CA LEU A 60 5.19 -6.86 6.74
C LEU A 60 5.58 -7.39 5.35
N LEU A 61 4.60 -7.90 4.59
CA LEU A 61 4.80 -8.36 3.22
C LEU A 61 5.27 -7.23 2.30
N GLU A 62 4.56 -6.11 2.24
CA GLU A 62 4.93 -4.94 1.42
C GLU A 62 6.33 -4.42 1.77
N THR A 63 6.67 -4.35 3.05
CA THR A 63 7.98 -3.88 3.52
C THR A 63 9.09 -4.86 3.13
N SER A 64 8.85 -6.16 3.29
CA SER A 64 9.82 -7.18 2.88
C SER A 64 10.04 -7.18 1.36
N ALA A 65 8.98 -6.98 0.58
CA ALA A 65 9.05 -6.84 -0.87
C ALA A 65 9.82 -5.59 -1.29
N LEU A 66 9.62 -4.47 -0.59
CA LEU A 66 10.36 -3.23 -0.82
C LEU A 66 11.87 -3.40 -0.57
N LEU A 67 12.24 -4.11 0.51
CA LEU A 67 13.65 -4.42 0.79
C LEU A 67 14.26 -5.37 -0.24
N ALA A 68 13.51 -6.38 -0.68
CA ALA A 68 13.94 -7.30 -1.73
C ALA A 68 14.15 -6.57 -3.06
N ASP A 69 13.23 -5.69 -3.46
CA ASP A 69 13.39 -4.89 -4.67
C ASP A 69 14.53 -3.91 -4.58
N LEU A 70 14.78 -3.28 -3.43
CA LEU A 70 15.95 -2.43 -3.24
C LEU A 70 17.24 -3.23 -3.48
N TYR A 71 17.31 -4.45 -2.94
CA TYR A 71 18.43 -5.35 -3.21
C TYR A 71 18.57 -5.70 -4.69
N LEU A 72 17.47 -6.05 -5.38
CA LEU A 72 17.49 -6.40 -6.80
C LEU A 72 17.84 -5.21 -7.70
N ILE A 73 17.39 -4.01 -7.38
CA ILE A 73 17.76 -2.79 -8.10
C ILE A 73 19.26 -2.57 -7.98
N THR A 74 19.80 -2.65 -6.75
CA THR A 74 21.24 -2.41 -6.53
C THR A 74 22.15 -3.47 -7.14
N LYS A 75 21.69 -4.72 -7.28
CA LYS A 75 22.48 -5.83 -7.82
C LYS A 75 22.28 -6.11 -9.29
N TYR A 76 21.06 -5.98 -9.79
CA TYR A 76 20.65 -6.47 -11.10
C TYR A 76 19.87 -5.44 -11.93
N GLY A 77 19.57 -4.25 -11.37
CA GLY A 77 18.93 -3.15 -12.08
C GLY A 77 17.43 -3.32 -12.32
N PHE A 78 16.77 -4.25 -11.62
CA PHE A 78 15.35 -4.52 -11.79
C PHE A 78 14.61 -4.72 -10.46
N ALA A 79 13.28 -4.66 -10.50
CA ALA A 79 12.41 -4.88 -9.35
C ALA A 79 11.10 -5.55 -9.78
N VAL A 80 10.61 -6.50 -8.98
CA VAL A 80 9.44 -7.34 -9.31
C VAL A 80 8.69 -7.84 -8.08
N PHE A 81 9.30 -7.83 -6.90
CA PHE A 81 8.69 -8.35 -5.67
C PHE A 81 7.57 -7.44 -5.16
N SER A 82 7.70 -6.11 -5.28
CA SER A 82 6.68 -5.16 -4.87
C SER A 82 5.37 -5.37 -5.62
N PRO A 83 5.32 -5.40 -6.96
CA PRO A 83 4.04 -5.60 -7.62
C PRO A 83 3.48 -7.01 -7.40
N ILE A 84 4.31 -8.04 -7.23
CA ILE A 84 3.85 -9.38 -6.81
C ILE A 84 3.21 -9.34 -5.42
N ALA A 85 3.85 -8.68 -4.45
CA ALA A 85 3.32 -8.51 -3.11
C ALA A 85 2.01 -7.70 -3.10
N THR A 86 1.89 -6.69 -3.97
CA THR A 86 0.64 -5.94 -4.16
C THR A 86 -0.48 -6.85 -4.64
N LEU A 87 -0.24 -7.71 -5.64
CA LEU A 87 -1.24 -8.67 -6.13
C LEU A 87 -1.70 -9.64 -5.03
N PHE A 88 -0.76 -10.18 -4.25
CA PHE A 88 -1.11 -11.05 -3.12
C PHE A 88 -1.93 -10.32 -2.05
N SER A 89 -1.54 -9.08 -1.74
CA SER A 89 -2.25 -8.22 -0.77
C SER A 89 -3.66 -7.92 -1.23
N ILE A 90 -3.88 -7.67 -2.52
CA ILE A 90 -5.21 -7.46 -3.10
C ILE A 90 -6.10 -8.69 -2.92
N ILE A 91 -5.59 -9.88 -3.20
CA ILE A 91 -6.34 -11.14 -3.03
C ILE A 91 -6.70 -11.32 -1.55
N HIS A 92 -5.74 -11.11 -0.65
CA HIS A 92 -5.97 -11.25 0.79
C HIS A 92 -7.02 -10.25 1.30
N ILE A 93 -6.94 -8.98 0.86
CA ILE A 93 -7.91 -7.95 1.22
C ILE A 93 -9.30 -8.27 0.67
N GLY A 94 -9.37 -8.76 -0.57
CA GLY A 94 -10.62 -9.19 -1.20
C GLY A 94 -11.31 -10.31 -0.43
N LEU A 95 -10.54 -11.29 0.05
CA LEU A 95 -11.05 -12.41 0.86
C LEU A 95 -11.48 -11.98 2.28
N ASN A 96 -10.80 -11.00 2.88
CA ASN A 96 -11.05 -10.52 4.25
C ASN A 96 -11.59 -9.07 4.31
N LYS A 97 -12.45 -8.69 3.36
CA LYS A 97 -12.93 -7.30 3.20
C LYS A 97 -13.43 -6.65 4.49
N LYS A 98 -14.21 -7.38 5.32
CA LYS A 98 -14.78 -6.85 6.58
C LYS A 98 -13.71 -6.42 7.59
N TYR A 99 -12.64 -7.20 7.73
CA TYR A 99 -11.52 -6.88 8.62
C TYR A 99 -10.81 -5.61 8.15
N HIS A 100 -10.47 -5.56 6.85
CA HIS A 100 -9.77 -4.42 6.27
C HIS A 100 -10.59 -3.12 6.24
N LEU A 101 -11.92 -3.21 6.13
CA LEU A 101 -12.79 -2.04 6.28
C LEU A 101 -12.71 -1.46 7.69
N SER A 102 -12.83 -2.29 8.72
CA SER A 102 -12.74 -1.80 10.11
C SER A 102 -11.37 -1.19 10.41
N LYS A 103 -10.31 -1.79 9.86
CA LYS A 103 -8.96 -1.26 9.96
C LYS A 103 -8.81 0.08 9.26
N LEU A 104 -9.24 0.19 8.00
CA LEU A 104 -9.15 1.41 7.20
C LEU A 104 -9.90 2.56 7.87
N GLN A 105 -11.06 2.30 8.49
CA GLN A 105 -11.77 3.29 9.29
C GLN A 105 -10.91 3.83 10.46
N LYS A 106 -10.30 2.93 11.25
CA LYS A 106 -9.44 3.31 12.39
C LYS A 106 -8.20 4.09 11.94
N ASP A 107 -7.57 3.64 10.86
CA ASP A 107 -6.37 4.26 10.30
C ASP A 107 -6.68 5.69 9.80
N LEU A 108 -7.81 5.90 9.10
CA LEU A 108 -8.27 7.23 8.68
C LEU A 108 -8.60 8.14 9.86
N GLU A 109 -9.32 7.64 10.86
CA GLU A 109 -9.64 8.42 12.07
C GLU A 109 -8.37 8.91 12.78
N LYS A 110 -7.35 8.05 12.87
CA LYS A 110 -6.06 8.41 13.45
C LYS A 110 -5.31 9.48 12.66
N VAL A 111 -5.30 9.39 11.33
CA VAL A 111 -4.66 10.38 10.44
C VAL A 111 -5.40 11.72 10.48
N PHE A 112 -6.73 11.72 10.54
CA PHE A 112 -7.49 12.96 10.69
C PHE A 112 -7.31 13.59 12.08
N ALA A 113 -7.28 12.79 13.14
CA ALA A 113 -7.04 13.29 14.49
C ALA A 113 -5.65 13.92 14.64
N SER A 114 -4.60 13.28 14.10
CA SER A 114 -3.25 13.88 14.14
C SER A 114 -3.19 15.20 13.37
N LYS A 115 -3.92 15.32 12.25
CA LYS A 115 -3.96 16.55 11.45
C LYS A 115 -4.76 17.68 12.14
N SER A 116 -5.77 17.36 12.94
CA SER A 116 -6.50 18.35 13.74
C SER A 116 -5.58 18.96 14.80
N ASN A 117 -4.87 18.12 15.57
CA ASN A 117 -3.97 18.61 16.61
C ASN A 117 -2.81 19.44 16.04
N GLU A 118 -2.29 19.09 14.86
CA GLU A 118 -1.23 19.86 14.18
C GLU A 118 -1.71 21.27 13.75
N ASN A 119 -3.02 21.50 13.61
CA ASN A 119 -3.60 22.82 13.28
C ASN A 119 -4.05 23.63 14.50
N ASP A 120 -4.20 22.99 15.67
CA ASP A 120 -4.61 23.65 16.93
C ASP A 120 -3.40 24.14 17.76
N ASP A 121 -2.18 23.68 17.42
CA ASP A 121 -0.91 24.07 18.05
C ASP A 121 -0.20 25.25 17.33
N ASP A 122 -0.84 25.88 16.33
CA ASP A 122 -0.42 27.12 15.62
C ASP A 122 -1.25 28.34 16.07
#